data_AF-A0A2I2G697-F1
#
_entry.id   AF-A0A2I2G697-F1
#
_cell.length_a   1.000
_cell.length_b   1.000
_cell.length_c   1.000
_cell.angle_alpha   90.00
_cell.angle_beta   90.00
_cell.angle_gamma   90.00
#
_symmetry.space_group_name_H-M   'P 1'
#
loop_
_entity.id
_entity.type
_entity.pdbx_description
1 polymer ?
#
loop_
_entity_poly.entity_id
_entity_poly.type
_entity_poly.pdbx_seq_one_letter_code
_entity_poly.pdbx_strand_id
1 'polypeptide(L)'
;MVDNDGPVRLTPSMIPNFNNFDVKDSSFFRQWRELPSPKEVKAQAEYQHRAGVGPDPRTDYSIPIPYVRPPPVVFEDMGLLIKWGRYVGISEALVLLALGRFLEGHVPVPEVYGWRTDGDEIFIYMEYVGTSHYVGSRFRELHGLFRDTGHVTMAI
;
A
#
# COMPACT_ATOMS: atom_id res chain seq x y z
N MET A 1 -19.28 -28.89 0.39
CA MET A 1 -18.91 -27.58 -0.18
C MET A 1 -19.68 -26.58 0.64
N VAL A 2 -19.01 -25.80 1.49
CA VAL A 2 -19.68 -24.84 2.38
C VAL A 2 -19.65 -23.50 1.66
N ASP A 3 -20.81 -23.09 1.16
CA ASP A 3 -21.00 -21.75 0.62
C ASP A 3 -20.80 -20.75 1.76
N ASN A 4 -19.77 -19.93 1.64
CA ASN A 4 -19.37 -18.94 2.65
C ASN A 4 -19.93 -17.54 2.31
N ASP A 5 -21.11 -17.49 1.71
CA ASP A 5 -21.77 -16.28 1.16
C ASP A 5 -22.46 -15.43 2.24
N GLY A 6 -21.93 -15.46 3.47
CA GLY A 6 -22.35 -14.59 4.56
C GLY A 6 -21.70 -13.22 4.43
N PRO A 7 -22.36 -12.13 4.87
CA PRO A 7 -21.74 -10.80 4.87
C PRO A 7 -20.42 -10.85 5.63
N VAL A 8 -19.35 -10.35 4.99
CA VAL A 8 -18.01 -10.27 5.56
C VAL A 8 -18.08 -9.52 6.89
N ARG A 9 -17.73 -10.20 7.99
CA ARG A 9 -17.72 -9.62 9.33
C ARG A 9 -16.33 -9.09 9.68
N LEU A 10 -16.16 -7.78 9.57
CA LEU A 10 -15.05 -7.06 10.18
C LEU A 10 -15.35 -6.85 11.66
N THR A 11 -14.62 -7.52 12.55
CA THR A 11 -14.69 -7.20 13.99
C THR A 11 -13.46 -6.39 14.41
N PRO A 12 -13.59 -5.46 15.37
CA PRO A 12 -12.44 -4.69 15.88
C PRO A 12 -11.30 -5.58 16.40
N SER A 13 -11.60 -6.80 16.87
CA SER A 13 -10.59 -7.75 17.34
C SER A 13 -9.72 -8.35 16.22
N MET A 14 -10.13 -8.24 14.96
CA MET A 14 -9.34 -8.66 13.79
C MET A 14 -8.32 -7.62 13.36
N ILE A 15 -8.40 -6.41 13.93
CA ILE A 15 -7.53 -5.29 13.63
C ILE A 15 -6.33 -5.35 14.59
N PRO A 16 -5.10 -5.55 14.10
CA PRO A 16 -3.92 -5.55 14.95
C PRO A 16 -3.76 -4.15 15.57
N ASN A 17 -3.89 -4.03 16.89
CA ASN A 17 -3.72 -2.76 17.62
C ASN A 17 -2.26 -2.53 18.07
N PHE A 18 -1.31 -2.88 17.20
CA PHE A 18 0.11 -2.79 17.51
C PHE A 18 0.72 -1.55 16.85
N ASN A 19 1.58 -0.85 17.57
CA ASN A 19 2.37 0.26 17.00
C ASN A 19 3.31 -0.22 15.89
N ASN A 20 3.77 -1.47 15.98
CA ASN A 20 4.62 -2.12 15.00
C ASN A 20 4.03 -3.47 14.64
N PHE A 21 3.87 -3.75 13.35
CA PHE A 21 3.30 -4.99 12.89
C PHE A 21 3.94 -5.46 11.59
N ASP A 22 4.16 -6.77 11.51
CA ASP A 22 4.60 -7.45 10.30
C ASP A 22 3.52 -8.41 9.83
N VAL A 23 3.15 -8.27 8.56
CA VAL A 23 2.28 -9.22 7.87
C VAL A 23 3.17 -10.36 7.38
N LYS A 24 3.60 -11.26 8.28
CA LYS A 24 4.62 -12.29 8.01
C LYS A 24 4.24 -13.28 6.90
N ASP A 25 2.96 -13.40 6.60
CA ASP A 25 2.37 -14.20 5.52
C ASP A 25 2.39 -13.49 4.14
N SER A 26 2.73 -12.19 4.11
CA SER A 26 2.77 -11.41 2.86
C SER A 26 3.86 -11.85 1.90
N SER A 27 3.69 -11.53 0.61
CA SER A 27 4.65 -11.89 -0.44
C SER A 27 6.06 -11.35 -0.19
N PHE A 28 6.18 -10.18 0.44
CA PHE A 28 7.45 -9.56 0.79
C PHE A 28 8.34 -10.47 1.62
N PHE A 29 7.78 -11.13 2.65
CA PHE A 29 8.56 -11.97 3.56
C PHE A 29 8.99 -13.32 2.99
N ARG A 30 8.57 -13.64 1.75
CA ARG A 30 9.07 -14.80 1.01
C ARG A 30 10.48 -14.56 0.48
N GLN A 31 10.82 -13.30 0.21
CA GLN A 31 12.11 -12.89 -0.34
C GLN A 31 12.97 -12.12 0.67
N TRP A 32 12.35 -11.30 1.51
CA TRP A 32 13.04 -10.40 2.44
C TRP A 32 12.74 -10.79 3.89
N ARG A 33 13.72 -10.69 4.79
CA ARG A 33 13.52 -11.11 6.18
C ARG A 33 12.87 -10.06 7.06
N GLU A 34 13.11 -8.79 6.72
CA GLU A 34 12.72 -7.64 7.54
C GLU A 34 12.38 -6.43 6.67
N LEU A 35 11.52 -5.58 7.21
CA LEU A 35 11.19 -4.28 6.62
C LEU A 35 12.31 -3.28 6.94
N PRO A 36 12.64 -2.35 6.03
CA PRO A 36 13.55 -1.26 6.33
C PRO A 36 13.15 -0.50 7.60
N SER A 37 14.10 -0.18 8.45
CA SER A 37 13.86 0.61 9.66
C SER A 37 13.40 2.03 9.32
N PRO A 38 12.67 2.72 10.22
CA PRO A 38 12.32 4.13 10.03
C PRO A 38 13.51 5.04 9.72
N LYS A 39 14.68 4.73 10.29
CA LYS A 39 15.95 5.42 10.00
C LYS A 39 16.40 5.24 8.55
N GLU A 40 16.34 4.02 8.03
CA GLU A 40 16.67 3.73 6.62
C GLU A 40 15.67 4.37 5.67
N VAL A 41 14.38 4.38 6.00
CA VAL A 41 13.35 5.08 5.22
C VAL A 41 13.65 6.58 5.14
N LYS A 42 13.98 7.23 6.26
CA LYS A 42 14.37 8.65 6.29
C LYS A 42 15.61 8.93 5.46
N ALA A 43 16.65 8.09 5.57
CA ALA A 43 17.86 8.23 4.76
C ALA A 43 17.58 8.08 3.25
N GLN A 44 16.71 7.14 2.87
CA GLN A 44 16.29 6.97 1.49
C GLN A 44 15.44 8.16 0.99
N ALA A 45 14.58 8.72 1.84
CA ALA A 45 13.82 9.94 1.51
C ALA A 45 14.75 11.12 1.19
N GLU A 46 15.79 11.33 2.00
CA GLU A 46 16.80 12.37 1.75
C GLU A 46 17.61 12.12 0.47
N TYR A 47 17.90 10.86 0.16
CA TYR A 47 18.54 10.50 -1.11
C TYR A 47 17.65 10.84 -2.31
N GLN A 48 16.38 10.40 -2.28
CA GLN A 48 15.41 10.67 -3.34
C GLN A 48 15.17 12.17 -3.55
N HIS A 49 15.01 12.92 -2.46
CA HIS A 49 14.90 14.37 -2.46
C HIS A 49 16.10 15.05 -3.14
N ARG A 50 17.33 14.69 -2.75
CA ARG A 50 18.56 15.25 -3.34
C ARG A 50 18.74 14.89 -4.81
N ALA A 51 18.30 13.71 -5.20
CA ALA A 51 18.34 13.26 -6.59
C ALA A 51 17.19 13.83 -7.45
N GLY A 52 16.19 14.49 -6.83
CA GLY A 52 15.00 14.98 -7.54
C GLY A 52 14.15 13.85 -8.13
N VAL A 53 14.24 12.64 -7.57
CA VAL A 53 13.51 11.46 -8.04
C VAL A 53 12.39 11.13 -7.08
N GLY A 54 11.24 10.72 -7.61
CA GLY A 54 10.16 10.19 -6.79
C GLY A 54 9.06 9.55 -7.62
N PRO A 55 8.13 8.84 -6.96
CA PRO A 55 7.15 8.00 -7.64
C PRO A 55 6.09 8.78 -8.44
N ASP A 56 5.80 10.03 -8.07
CA ASP A 56 4.88 10.91 -8.80
C ASP A 56 5.65 12.02 -9.54
N PRO A 57 5.78 11.94 -10.88
CA PRO A 57 6.50 12.95 -11.66
C PRO A 57 5.82 14.33 -11.66
N ARG A 58 4.59 14.45 -11.13
CA ARG A 58 3.88 15.73 -10.98
C ARG A 58 4.25 16.46 -9.69
N THR A 59 4.85 15.77 -8.73
CA THR A 59 5.21 16.34 -7.45
C THR A 59 6.66 16.84 -7.53
N ASP A 60 6.85 18.14 -7.30
CA ASP A 60 8.19 18.69 -7.14
C ASP A 60 8.74 18.27 -5.77
N TYR A 61 9.47 17.17 -5.79
CA TYR A 61 10.09 16.61 -4.60
C TYR A 61 11.20 17.47 -4.04
N SER A 62 11.64 18.53 -4.72
CA SER A 62 12.71 19.43 -4.27
C SER A 62 12.23 20.58 -3.37
N ILE A 63 10.91 20.80 -3.24
CA ILE A 63 10.36 21.90 -2.42
C ILE A 63 9.99 21.39 -1.01
N PRO A 64 10.60 21.93 0.06
CA PRO A 64 10.20 21.64 1.42
C PRO A 64 8.94 22.45 1.74
N ILE A 65 7.76 21.87 1.50
CA ILE A 65 6.49 22.49 1.89
C ILE A 65 6.16 22.01 3.32
N PRO A 66 6.27 22.86 4.35
CA PRO A 66 6.24 22.44 5.76
C PRO A 66 4.89 21.85 6.24
N TYR A 67 3.85 21.88 5.39
CA TYR A 67 2.51 21.36 5.69
C TYR A 67 2.13 20.12 4.88
N VAL A 68 3.05 19.58 4.07
CA VAL A 68 2.77 18.45 3.18
C VAL A 68 3.38 17.18 3.76
N ARG A 69 2.61 16.08 3.70
CA ARG A 69 3.09 14.74 4.05
C ARG A 69 4.38 14.48 3.26
N PRO A 70 5.44 13.96 3.90
CA PRO A 70 6.68 13.75 3.18
C PRO A 70 6.45 12.85 1.97
N PRO A 71 7.21 13.06 0.89
CA PRO A 71 7.20 12.19 -0.27
C PRO A 71 7.23 10.71 0.10
N PRO A 72 6.40 9.85 -0.54
CA PRO A 72 6.52 8.42 -0.36
C PRO A 72 7.91 7.96 -0.80
N VAL A 73 8.47 7.03 -0.02
CA VAL A 73 9.79 6.46 -0.29
C VAL A 73 9.64 5.18 -1.09
N VAL A 74 10.56 4.94 -2.01
CA VAL A 74 10.56 3.73 -2.85
C VAL A 74 11.90 3.01 -2.73
N PHE A 75 11.83 1.70 -2.51
CA PHE A 75 12.94 0.76 -2.64
C PHE A 75 12.61 -0.15 -3.83
N GLU A 76 13.02 0.27 -5.03
CA GLU A 76 12.65 -0.42 -6.29
C GLU A 76 13.11 -1.88 -6.31
N ASP A 77 14.34 -2.15 -5.84
CA ASP A 77 14.92 -3.50 -5.76
C ASP A 77 14.12 -4.44 -4.86
N MET A 78 13.33 -3.88 -3.94
CA MET A 78 12.46 -4.63 -3.02
C MET A 78 11.00 -4.66 -3.47
N GLY A 79 10.64 -3.95 -4.56
CA GLY A 79 9.25 -3.75 -4.95
C GLY A 79 8.42 -3.08 -3.85
N LEU A 80 9.04 -2.17 -3.09
CA LEU A 80 8.50 -1.65 -1.83
C LEU A 80 8.28 -0.13 -1.90
N LEU A 81 7.09 0.30 -1.51
CA LEU A 81 6.75 1.70 -1.31
C LEU A 81 6.37 1.94 0.15
N ILE A 82 6.86 3.05 0.71
CA ILE A 82 6.59 3.46 2.07
C ILE A 82 5.89 4.81 2.07
N LYS A 83 4.66 4.81 2.57
CA LYS A 83 3.95 6.04 2.93
C LYS A 83 4.28 6.38 4.37
N TRP A 84 4.72 7.61 4.64
CA TRP A 84 5.15 7.96 5.99
C TRP A 84 4.86 9.40 6.40
N GLY A 85 5.02 9.67 7.70
CA GLY A 85 4.94 11.00 8.31
C GLY A 85 3.86 11.12 9.38
N ARG A 86 3.82 12.28 10.04
CA ARG A 86 2.96 12.57 11.19
C ARG A 86 1.45 12.45 10.95
N TYR A 87 1.01 12.69 9.71
CA TYR A 87 -0.40 12.67 9.33
C TYR A 87 -0.81 11.41 8.57
N VAL A 88 0.04 10.37 8.58
CA VAL A 88 -0.30 9.04 8.09
C VAL A 88 -1.00 8.27 9.20
N GLY A 89 -2.15 7.66 8.90
CA GLY A 89 -2.91 6.88 9.87
C GLY A 89 -2.73 5.39 9.65
N ILE A 90 -2.57 4.62 10.73
CA ILE A 90 -2.57 3.14 10.68
C ILE A 90 -3.86 2.62 10.02
N SER A 91 -4.98 3.37 10.12
CA SER A 91 -6.24 3.06 9.44
C SER A 91 -6.09 2.80 7.94
N GLU A 92 -5.14 3.45 7.25
CA GLU A 92 -4.89 3.21 5.83
C GLU A 92 -4.31 1.81 5.58
N ALA A 93 -3.33 1.39 6.38
CA ALA A 93 -2.77 0.04 6.31
C ALA A 93 -3.84 -1.01 6.63
N LEU A 94 -4.69 -0.74 7.62
CA LEU A 94 -5.75 -1.65 8.03
C LEU A 94 -6.84 -1.81 6.97
N VAL A 95 -7.25 -0.71 6.34
CA VAL A 95 -8.24 -0.74 5.25
C VAL A 95 -7.67 -1.51 4.06
N LEU A 96 -6.43 -1.24 3.64
CA LEU A 96 -5.80 -1.97 2.54
C LEU A 96 -5.64 -3.47 2.85
N LEU A 97 -5.20 -3.81 4.07
CA LEU A 97 -5.09 -5.20 4.50
C LEU A 97 -6.44 -5.91 4.51
N ALA A 98 -7.51 -5.24 4.96
CA ALA A 98 -8.85 -5.77 4.92
C ALA A 98 -9.32 -5.97 3.46
N LEU A 99 -9.19 -4.97 2.61
CA LEU A 99 -9.59 -5.07 1.19
C LEU A 99 -8.85 -6.21 0.49
N GLY A 100 -7.53 -6.35 0.70
CA GLY A 100 -6.74 -7.41 0.09
C GLY A 100 -7.17 -8.81 0.55
N ARG A 101 -7.54 -8.97 1.83
CA ARG A 101 -7.99 -10.25 2.39
C ARG A 101 -9.42 -10.61 2.03
N PHE A 102 -10.33 -9.63 1.97
CA PHE A 102 -11.76 -9.89 1.81
C PHE A 102 -12.26 -9.76 0.38
N LEU A 103 -11.55 -9.01 -0.46
CA LEU A 103 -11.92 -8.86 -1.86
C LEU A 103 -11.14 -9.83 -2.76
N GLU A 104 -10.18 -10.60 -2.24
CA GLU A 104 -9.49 -11.73 -2.91
C GLU A 104 -9.14 -11.50 -4.40
N GLY A 105 -8.72 -10.29 -4.76
CA GLY A 105 -8.34 -9.94 -6.14
C GLY A 105 -9.46 -9.37 -7.02
N HIS A 106 -10.71 -9.30 -6.55
CA HIS A 106 -11.81 -8.57 -7.21
C HIS A 106 -11.53 -7.07 -7.31
N VAL A 107 -10.72 -6.52 -6.41
CA VAL A 107 -10.20 -5.16 -6.48
C VAL A 107 -8.69 -5.20 -6.38
N PRO A 108 -7.95 -4.67 -7.37
CA PRO A 108 -6.50 -4.57 -7.29
C PRO A 108 -6.13 -3.55 -6.23
N VAL A 109 -5.70 -4.02 -5.07
CA VAL A 109 -5.12 -3.19 -4.01
C VAL A 109 -3.67 -3.59 -3.78
N PRO A 110 -2.77 -2.63 -3.47
CA PRO A 110 -1.42 -2.96 -3.03
C PRO A 110 -1.44 -3.86 -1.81
N GLU A 111 -0.60 -4.89 -1.80
CA GLU A 111 -0.42 -5.72 -0.61
C GLU A 111 0.28 -4.91 0.50
N VAL A 112 -0.22 -5.01 1.74
CA VAL A 112 0.42 -4.40 2.91
C VAL A 112 1.38 -5.39 3.53
N TYR A 113 2.62 -4.97 3.74
CA TYR A 113 3.67 -5.79 4.36
C TYR A 113 3.82 -5.52 5.85
N GLY A 114 3.46 -4.33 6.30
CA GLY A 114 3.47 -4.00 7.72
C GLY A 114 3.48 -2.50 7.97
N TRP A 115 3.66 -2.13 9.23
CA TRP A 115 3.84 -0.74 9.63
C TRP A 115 4.76 -0.59 10.83
N ARG A 116 5.28 0.63 11.01
CA ARG A 116 6.08 1.05 12.15
C ARG A 116 5.62 2.40 12.66
N THR A 117 5.85 2.64 13.95
CA THR A 117 5.75 3.97 14.57
C THR A 117 7.12 4.35 15.12
N ASP A 118 7.60 5.55 14.76
CA ASP A 118 8.82 6.16 15.29
C ASP A 118 8.50 7.60 15.72
N GLY A 119 8.48 7.85 17.03
CA GLY A 119 7.99 9.12 17.57
C GLY A 119 6.51 9.34 17.24
N ASP A 120 6.21 10.46 16.59
CA ASP A 120 4.87 10.83 16.11
C ASP A 120 4.63 10.48 14.63
N GLU A 121 5.58 9.80 13.99
CA GLU A 121 5.50 9.40 12.59
C GLU A 121 5.13 7.94 12.45
N ILE A 122 4.28 7.66 11.46
CA ILE A 122 3.88 6.32 11.06
C ILE A 122 4.49 6.01 9.69
N PHE A 123 4.88 4.76 9.50
CA PHE A 123 5.48 4.23 8.27
C PHE A 123 4.65 3.03 7.84
N ILE A 124 4.00 3.11 6.68
CA ILE A 124 3.21 2.02 6.10
C ILE A 124 4.00 1.43 4.94
N TYR A 125 4.31 0.14 5.03
CA TYR A 125 5.09 -0.62 4.05
C TYR A 125 4.14 -1.41 3.18
N MET A 126 4.15 -1.13 1.87
CA MET A 126 3.23 -1.74 0.91
C MET A 126 3.87 -2.01 -0.43
N GLU A 127 3.24 -2.87 -1.23
CA GLU A 127 3.63 -3.20 -2.61
C GLU A 127 3.82 -1.93 -3.44
N TYR A 128 4.97 -1.82 -4.11
CA TYR A 128 5.20 -0.78 -5.08
C TYR A 128 4.57 -1.15 -6.42
N VAL A 129 3.39 -0.58 -6.68
CA VAL A 129 2.71 -0.70 -7.97
C VAL A 129 3.23 0.41 -8.90
N GLY A 130 4.31 0.12 -9.64
CA GLY A 130 4.93 1.09 -10.55
C GLY A 130 4.01 1.56 -11.69
N THR A 131 4.39 2.66 -12.36
CA THR A 131 3.62 3.33 -13.43
C THR A 131 3.27 2.44 -14.64
N SER A 132 4.06 1.42 -14.97
CA SER A 132 3.71 0.45 -16.02
C SER A 132 2.52 -0.45 -15.66
N HIS A 133 2.14 -0.50 -14.38
CA HIS A 133 1.03 -1.28 -13.85
C HIS A 133 -0.18 -0.41 -13.47
N TYR A 134 -0.12 0.91 -13.70
CA TYR A 134 -1.20 1.82 -13.30
C TYR A 134 -2.48 1.62 -14.12
N VAL A 135 -3.53 1.25 -13.38
CA VAL A 135 -4.98 1.38 -13.59
C VAL A 135 -5.56 0.76 -14.86
N GLY A 136 -5.03 1.04 -16.05
CA GLY A 136 -5.58 0.48 -17.28
C GLY A 136 -5.43 -1.03 -17.40
N SER A 137 -4.34 -1.62 -16.89
CA SER A 137 -4.03 -3.04 -17.12
C SER A 137 -4.72 -3.96 -16.10
N ARG A 138 -4.62 -3.64 -14.80
CA ARG A 138 -5.28 -4.39 -13.71
C ARG A 138 -6.82 -4.22 -13.69
N PHE A 139 -7.37 -3.05 -14.10
CA PHE A 139 -8.83 -2.94 -14.30
C PHE A 139 -9.32 -3.54 -15.63
N ARG A 140 -8.49 -3.64 -16.69
CA ARG A 140 -8.90 -4.33 -17.93
C ARG A 140 -9.06 -5.83 -17.74
N GLU A 141 -8.26 -6.46 -16.88
CA GLU A 141 -8.49 -7.86 -16.48
C GLU A 141 -9.85 -8.05 -15.79
N LEU A 142 -10.28 -7.08 -14.96
CA LEU A 142 -11.64 -7.08 -14.39
C LEU A 142 -12.72 -6.88 -15.47
N HIS A 143 -12.53 -6.00 -16.45
CA HIS A 143 -13.47 -5.85 -17.58
C HIS A 143 -13.60 -7.10 -18.46
N GLY A 144 -12.58 -7.96 -18.52
CA GLY A 144 -12.66 -9.27 -19.16
C GLY A 144 -13.60 -10.22 -18.41
N LEU A 145 -13.52 -10.23 -17.08
CA LEU A 145 -14.36 -11.05 -16.20
C LEU A 145 -15.84 -10.60 -16.17
N PHE A 146 -16.11 -9.29 -16.32
CA PHE A 146 -17.48 -8.75 -16.36
C PHE A 146 -18.16 -8.85 -17.75
N ARG A 147 -17.49 -9.36 -18.79
CA ARG A 147 -18.14 -9.66 -20.07
C ARG A 147 -18.81 -11.04 -20.09
N ASP A 148 -18.36 -11.97 -19.26
CA ASP A 148 -18.94 -13.31 -19.17
C ASP A 148 -20.16 -13.40 -18.23
N THR A 149 -20.41 -12.37 -17.43
CA THR A 149 -21.61 -12.23 -16.62
C THR A 149 -22.39 -11.00 -17.08
N GLY A 150 -23.29 -11.23 -18.04
CA GLY A 150 -24.09 -10.18 -18.66
C GLY A 150 -24.74 -9.23 -17.64
N HIS A 151 -24.64 -7.94 -17.96
CA HIS A 151 -25.20 -6.76 -17.27
C HIS A 151 -24.41 -6.24 -16.06
N VAL A 152 -23.71 -5.11 -16.21
CA VAL A 152 -24.19 -3.76 -15.87
C VAL A 152 -23.23 -2.72 -16.51
N THR A 153 -23.77 -1.79 -17.29
CA THR A 153 -23.04 -0.61 -17.79
C THR A 153 -23.10 0.48 -16.72
N MET A 154 -21.96 0.93 -16.20
CA MET A 154 -21.87 2.24 -15.53
C MET A 154 -21.04 3.15 -16.42
N ALA A 155 -21.73 4.09 -17.08
CA ALA A 155 -21.11 5.17 -17.83
C ALA A 155 -20.56 6.21 -16.83
N ILE A 156 -19.37 6.72 -17.13
CA ILE A 156 -18.82 7.95 -16.53
C ILE A 156 -19.29 9.14 -17.37
#